data_AF-A0A382WG09-F1
#
_entry.id   AF-A0A382WG09-F1
#
_cell.length_a   1.000
_cell.length_b   1.000
_cell.length_c   1.000
_cell.angle_alpha   90.00
_cell.angle_beta   90.00
_cell.angle_gamma   90.00
#
_symmetry.space_group_name_H-M   'P 1'
#
loop_
_entity.id
_entity.type
_entity.pdbx_description
1 polymer ?
#
loop_
_entity_poly.entity_id
_entity_poly.type
_entity_poly.pdbx_seq_one_letter_code
_entity_poly.pdbx_strand_id
1 'polypeptide(L)'
;VGATIRLAMTGNAASIEAKVREAFNPALYNKSKERVENSHYFVKDFNPLKLGSLRLKKGRGLLRLTAPKIVGKQAIDVHSIELVKLP
;
A
#
# COMPACT_ATOMS: atom_id res chain seq x y z
N VAL A 1 6.67 -11.95 -5.87
CA VAL A 1 5.21 -12.18 -5.98
C VAL A 1 4.77 -13.02 -4.80
N GLY A 2 3.63 -12.71 -4.15
CA GLY A 2 3.13 -13.57 -3.06
C GLY A 2 3.03 -12.91 -1.68
N ALA A 3 2.75 -11.62 -1.60
CA ALA A 3 2.23 -11.03 -0.38
C ALA A 3 0.69 -10.90 -0.47
N THR A 4 -0.01 -11.13 0.63
CA THR A 4 -1.40 -10.67 0.81
C THR A 4 -1.34 -9.38 1.61
N ILE A 5 -1.95 -8.32 1.09
CA ILE A 5 -2.08 -7.03 1.75
C ILE A 5 -3.51 -6.91 2.27
N ARG A 6 -3.65 -6.51 3.53
CA ARG A 6 -4.92 -6.33 4.22
C ARG A 6 -5.05 -4.90 4.72
N LEU A 7 -6.18 -4.27 4.43
CA LEU A 7 -6.62 -3.06 5.13
C LEU A 7 -7.76 -3.45 6.07
N ALA A 8 -7.66 -3.08 7.34
CA ALA A 8 -8.69 -3.37 8.34
C ALA A 8 -8.89 -2.19 9.28
N MET A 9 -10.12 -1.97 9.74
CA MET A 9 -10.37 -1.06 10.84
C MET A 9 -10.11 -1.78 12.17
N THR A 10 -9.29 -1.17 13.02
CA THR A 10 -8.89 -1.79 14.30
C THR A 10 -10.10 -1.87 15.23
N GLY A 11 -10.26 -3.01 15.92
CA GLY A 11 -11.34 -3.22 16.88
C GLY A 11 -12.71 -3.52 16.26
N ASN A 12 -12.78 -3.85 14.96
CA ASN A 12 -14.01 -4.33 14.34
C ASN A 12 -13.74 -5.38 13.25
N ALA A 13 -14.81 -5.90 12.63
CA ALA A 13 -14.73 -6.92 11.58
C ALA A 13 -14.56 -6.36 10.15
N ALA A 14 -14.45 -5.05 9.98
CA ALA A 14 -14.33 -4.43 8.66
C ALA A 14 -12.90 -4.64 8.14
N SER A 15 -12.73 -5.55 7.18
CA SER A 15 -11.46 -5.81 6.51
C SER A 15 -11.62 -6.12 5.01
N ILE A 16 -10.60 -5.79 4.23
CA ILE A 16 -10.47 -6.12 2.81
C ILE A 16 -9.03 -6.56 2.52
N GLU A 17 -8.87 -7.48 1.56
CA GLU A 17 -7.56 -8.04 1.18
C GLU A 17 -7.38 -8.11 -0.33
N ALA A 18 -6.13 -7.95 -0.76
CA ALA A 18 -5.69 -8.28 -2.12
C ALA A 18 -4.34 -8.98 -2.12
N LYS A 19 -4.12 -9.83 -3.13
CA LYS A 19 -2.85 -10.51 -3.36
C LYS A 19 -2.01 -9.72 -4.35
N VAL A 20 -0.72 -9.56 -4.05
CA VAL A 20 0.28 -9.04 -4.98
C VAL A 20 0.67 -10.18 -5.93
N ARG A 21 0.10 -10.17 -7.13
CA ARG A 21 0.25 -11.22 -8.16
C ARG A 21 1.44 -11.01 -9.09
N GLU A 22 1.91 -9.77 -9.22
CA GLU A 22 3.01 -9.41 -10.10
C GLU A 22 4.04 -8.61 -9.31
N ALA A 23 5.33 -8.89 -9.55
CA ALA A 23 6.40 -8.17 -8.90
C ALA A 23 6.62 -6.87 -9.67
N PHE A 24 6.66 -5.77 -8.95
CA PHE A 24 6.97 -4.46 -9.51
C PHE A 24 8.04 -3.81 -8.65
N ASN A 25 9.30 -3.95 -9.08
CA ASN A 25 10.46 -3.42 -8.39
C ASN A 25 11.34 -2.61 -9.35
N PRO A 26 10.85 -1.45 -9.83
CA PRO A 26 11.63 -0.60 -10.72
C PRO A 26 12.87 -0.07 -9.97
N ALA A 27 13.93 0.21 -10.72
CA ALA A 27 15.10 0.87 -10.18
C ALA A 27 14.74 2.25 -9.62
N LEU A 28 15.49 2.70 -8.61
CA LEU A 28 15.41 4.08 -8.17
C LEU A 28 15.84 5.00 -9.31
N TYR A 29 15.18 6.15 -9.44
CA TYR A 29 15.67 7.17 -10.35
C TYR A 29 17.09 7.58 -9.95
N ASN A 30 17.96 7.78 -10.94
CA ASN A 30 19.17 8.53 -10.67
C ASN A 30 18.76 9.93 -10.19
N LYS A 31 19.58 10.57 -9.36
CA LYS A 31 19.30 11.88 -8.75
C LYS A 31 18.98 13.02 -9.75
N SER A 32 18.94 12.73 -11.05
CA SER A 32 18.51 13.62 -12.14
C SER A 32 17.10 14.20 -11.98
N LYS A 33 16.23 13.54 -11.19
CA LYS A 33 14.87 14.04 -10.90
C LYS A 33 14.74 14.65 -9.49
N GLU A 34 15.85 14.89 -8.79
CA GLU A 34 15.81 15.56 -7.49
C GLU A 34 15.32 17.01 -7.66
N ARG A 35 14.22 17.36 -6.99
CA ARG A 35 13.76 18.76 -6.93
C ARG A 35 14.65 19.63 -6.03
N VAL A 36 15.46 19.00 -5.17
CA VAL A 36 16.37 19.62 -4.20
C VAL A 36 17.67 18.84 -4.19
N GLU A 37 18.79 19.53 -4.38
CA GLU A 37 20.13 18.94 -4.35
C GLU A 37 20.41 18.24 -3.01
N ASN A 38 20.96 17.02 -3.04
CA ASN A 38 21.25 16.19 -1.86
C ASN A 38 20.00 15.75 -1.05
N SER A 39 18.85 15.67 -1.70
CA SER A 39 17.64 15.11 -1.12
C SER A 39 17.85 13.64 -0.70
N HIS A 40 17.34 13.26 0.48
CA HIS A 40 17.28 11.85 0.91
C HIS A 40 16.08 11.09 0.32
N TYR A 41 15.25 11.75 -0.50
CA TYR A 41 14.08 11.14 -1.12
C TYR A 41 14.48 10.31 -2.33
N PHE A 42 14.53 8.99 -2.15
CA PHE A 42 14.62 8.05 -3.25
C PHE A 42 13.26 7.98 -3.96
N VAL A 43 13.23 8.39 -5.22
CA VAL A 43 12.02 8.36 -6.05
C VAL A 43 12.09 7.12 -6.96
N LYS A 44 10.98 6.39 -7.04
CA LYS A 44 10.76 5.30 -8.00
C LYS A 44 9.29 5.27 -8.39
N ASP A 45 8.96 4.49 -9.41
CA ASP A 45 7.58 4.27 -9.78
C ASP A 45 6.88 3.32 -8.80
N PHE A 46 5.58 3.51 -8.63
CA PHE A 46 4.70 2.65 -7.85
C PHE A 46 3.54 2.18 -8.74
N ASN A 47 3.18 0.91 -8.63
CA ASN A 47 2.03 0.34 -9.35
C ASN A 47 0.81 0.26 -8.40
N PRO A 48 -0.37 0.78 -8.77
CA PRO A 48 -1.55 0.70 -7.91
C PRO A 48 -1.97 -0.75 -7.62
N LEU A 49 -2.31 -1.02 -6.36
CA LEU A 49 -2.94 -2.28 -5.93
C LEU A 49 -4.38 -2.01 -5.48
N LYS A 50 -5.35 -2.45 -6.28
CA LYS A 50 -6.78 -2.35 -5.91
C LYS A 50 -7.12 -3.41 -4.84
N LEU A 51 -7.37 -2.97 -3.61
CA LEU A 51 -7.80 -3.86 -2.54
C LEU A 51 -9.26 -4.31 -2.69
N GLY A 52 -10.14 -3.44 -3.18
CA GLY A 52 -11.58 -3.69 -3.30
C GLY A 52 -12.39 -2.71 -2.46
N SER A 53 -13.55 -3.15 -1.99
CA SER A 53 -14.50 -2.31 -1.27
C SER A 53 -14.66 -2.77 0.17
N LEU A 54 -14.65 -1.80 1.10
CA LEU A 54 -14.77 -2.02 2.53
C LEU A 54 -15.96 -1.25 3.08
N ARG A 55 -16.86 -1.92 3.81
CA ARG A 55 -17.95 -1.24 4.53
C ARG A 55 -17.45 -0.73 5.88
N LEU A 56 -17.51 0.58 6.08
CA LEU A 56 -17.11 1.24 7.33
C LEU A 56 -18.35 1.76 8.06
N LYS A 57 -18.37 1.57 9.38
CA LYS A 57 -19.37 2.23 10.25
C LYS A 57 -18.99 3.70 10.42
N LYS A 58 -19.98 4.57 10.57
CA LYS A 58 -19.76 6.00 10.86
C LYS A 58 -19.01 6.14 12.18
N GLY A 59 -17.99 7.01 12.19
CA GLY A 59 -17.20 7.31 13.38
C GLY A 59 -15.73 7.50 13.05
N ARG A 60 -14.93 7.74 14.10
CA ARG A 60 -13.47 7.75 14.01
C ARG A 60 -12.94 6.35 14.34
N GLY A 61 -11.87 5.95 13.67
CA GLY A 61 -11.19 4.69 13.96
C GLY A 61 -9.85 4.62 13.24
N LEU A 62 -9.01 3.69 13.70
CA LEU A 62 -7.69 3.44 13.14
C LEU A 62 -7.77 2.42 12.01
N LEU A 63 -7.53 2.86 10.78
CA LEU A 63 -7.28 1.98 9.65
C LEU A 63 -5.84 1.45 9.71
N ARG A 64 -5.69 0.13 9.66
CA ARG A 64 -4.41 -0.56 9.73
C ARG A 64 -4.14 -1.33 8.44
N LEU A 65 -3.06 -0.97 7.76
CA LEU A 65 -2.52 -1.73 6.64
C LEU A 65 -1.54 -2.78 7.18
N THR A 66 -1.72 -4.04 6.79
CA THR A 66 -0.88 -5.17 7.22
C THR A 66 -0.61 -6.11 6.05
N ALA A 67 0.43 -6.94 6.17
CA ALA A 67 0.71 -8.01 5.23
C ALA A 67 0.59 -9.36 5.94
N PRO A 68 -0.64 -9.90 6.14
CA PRO A 68 -0.85 -11.14 6.90
C PRO A 68 -0.17 -12.37 6.31
N LYS A 69 0.21 -12.32 5.02
CA LYS A 69 1.02 -13.35 4.37
C LYS A 69 2.11 -12.68 3.56
N ILE A 70 3.35 -13.12 3.76
CA ILE A 70 4.52 -12.69 3.00
C ILE A 70 5.26 -13.95 2.54
N VAL A 71 5.41 -14.12 1.23
CA VAL A 71 6.34 -15.09 0.67
C VAL A 71 7.70 -14.41 0.55
N GLY A 72 8.68 -14.87 1.32
CA GLY A 72 10.01 -14.26 1.43
C GLY A 72 10.16 -13.37 2.66
N LYS A 73 11.05 -12.38 2.60
CA LYS A 73 11.43 -11.55 3.76
C LYS A 73 10.65 -10.23 3.87
N GLN A 74 10.08 -9.75 2.77
CA GLN A 74 9.48 -8.41 2.67
C GLN A 74 8.22 -8.45 1.80
N ALA A 75 7.27 -7.52 2.06
CA ALA A 75 6.00 -7.43 1.34
C ALA A 75 6.08 -6.48 0.14
N ILE A 76 5.72 -5.20 0.34
CA ILE A 76 5.74 -4.13 -0.65
C ILE A 76 6.20 -2.83 0.00
N ASP A 77 6.71 -1.91 -0.81
CA ASP A 77 6.83 -0.50 -0.42
C ASP A 77 5.48 0.20 -0.64
N VAL A 78 5.12 1.12 0.26
CA VAL A 78 3.85 1.84 0.22
C VAL A 78 4.11 3.33 0.08
N HIS A 79 3.51 3.94 -0.95
CA HIS A 79 3.58 5.38 -1.17
C HIS A 79 2.35 6.11 -0.60
N SER A 80 1.16 5.65 -0.97
CA SER A 80 -0.10 6.28 -0.57
C SER A 80 -1.21 5.23 -0.39
N ILE A 81 -2.26 5.62 0.33
CA ILE A 81 -3.53 4.89 0.42
C ILE A 81 -4.63 5.84 -0.03
N GLU A 82 -5.34 5.46 -1.09
CA GLU A 82 -6.48 6.21 -1.59
C GLU A 82 -7.78 5.54 -1.17
N LEU A 83 -8.69 6.32 -0.59
CA LEU A 83 -10.03 5.85 -0.21
C LEU A 83 -11.07 6.61 -1.04
N VAL A 84 -11.73 5.89 -1.94
CA VAL A 84 -12.81 6.44 -2.76
C VAL A 84 -14.14 6.01 -2.17
N LYS A 85 -14.98 6.99 -1.81
CA LYS A 85 -16.35 6.72 -1.35
C LYS A 85 -17.18 6.25 -2.55
N LEU A 86 -17.74 5.04 -2.44
CA LEU A 86 -18.70 4.53 -3.42
C LEU A 86 -20.05 5.27 -3.27
N PRO A 87 -20.81 5.42 -4.37
CA PRO A 87 -22.14 6.02 -4.35
C PRO A 87 -23.11 5.29 -3.43
#